data_AF-A0A1G4RXA8-F1
#
_entry.id   AF-A0A1G4RXA8-F1
#
_cell.length_a   1.000
_cell.length_b   1.000
_cell.length_c   1.000
_cell.angle_alpha   90.00
_cell.angle_beta   90.00
_cell.angle_gamma   90.00
#
_symmetry.space_group_name_H-M   'P 1'
#
loop_
_entity.id
_entity.type
_entity.pdbx_description
1 polymer ?
#
loop_
_entity_poly.entity_id
_entity_poly.type
_entity_poly.pdbx_seq_one_letter_code
_entity_poly.pdbx_strand_id
1 'polypeptide(L)' 'MTHEATTKSGTMRRIDELNDVQMTKWTSEELHYHQRVMSDLSPWLNAQGTAMLGQVIHEIEHRGSERFRGEDAPATNT' A
#
# COMPACT_ATOMS: atom_id res chain seq x y z
N MET A 1 -20.00 -25.09 5.83
CA MET A 1 -18.91 -24.78 4.86
C MET A 1 -18.22 -23.53 5.36
N THR A 2 -17.17 -23.71 6.14
CA THR A 2 -16.39 -22.63 6.74
C THR A 2 -15.40 -22.20 5.67
N HIS A 3 -15.50 -20.96 5.18
CA HIS A 3 -14.50 -20.40 4.29
C HIS A 3 -13.22 -20.21 5.10
N GLU A 4 -12.37 -21.22 5.04
CA GLU A 4 -10.98 -21.20 5.47
C GLU A 4 -10.27 -20.00 4.83
N ALA A 5 -10.01 -19.00 5.67
CA ALA A 5 -9.10 -17.91 5.38
C ALA A 5 -7.73 -18.54 5.12
N THR A 6 -7.47 -18.85 3.86
CA THR A 6 -6.14 -19.23 3.39
C THR A 6 -5.26 -18.01 3.55
N THR A 7 -4.54 -17.97 4.66
CA THR A 7 -3.35 -17.15 4.87
C THR A 7 -2.40 -17.45 3.70
N LYS A 8 -2.46 -16.65 2.63
CA LYS A 8 -1.55 -16.80 1.49
C LYS A 8 -0.16 -16.37 1.96
N SER A 9 0.67 -17.40 2.10
CA SER A 9 2.11 -17.40 2.32
C SER A 9 2.84 -16.27 1.59
N GLY A 10 3.39 -15.33 2.36
CA GLY A 10 4.75 -14.74 2.28
C GLY A 10 5.40 -14.45 0.91
N THR A 11 4.65 -14.31 -0.16
CA THR A 11 5.20 -14.10 -1.51
C THR A 11 4.69 -12.76 -1.98
N MET A 12 5.60 -11.80 -2.08
CA MET A 12 5.36 -10.49 -2.67
C MET A 12 4.59 -10.63 -3.98
N ARG A 13 3.35 -10.13 -4.00
CA ARG A 13 2.48 -10.25 -5.17
C ARG A 13 3.07 -9.46 -6.35
N ARG A 14 2.95 -10.04 -7.55
CA ARG A 14 3.39 -9.35 -8.78
C ARG A 14 2.44 -8.21 -9.13
N ILE A 15 2.94 -7.28 -9.94
CA ILE A 15 2.17 -6.11 -10.34
C ILE A 15 0.87 -6.46 -11.08
N ASP A 16 0.88 -7.52 -11.89
CA ASP A 16 -0.32 -8.01 -12.59
C ASP A 16 -1.38 -8.54 -11.62
N GLU A 17 -0.97 -9.25 -10.57
CA GLU A 17 -1.88 -9.75 -9.53
C GLU A 17 -2.42 -8.62 -8.65
N LEU A 18 -1.62 -7.57 -8.51
CA LEU A 18 -1.93 -6.40 -7.72
C LEU A 18 -2.93 -5.45 -8.40
N ASN A 19 -3.00 -5.45 -9.73
CA ASN A 19 -4.04 -4.71 -10.46
C ASN A 19 -5.47 -5.19 -10.13
N ASP A 20 -5.63 -6.47 -9.76
CA ASP A 20 -6.93 -7.04 -9.40
C ASP A 20 -7.27 -6.88 -7.91
N VAL A 21 -6.28 -6.50 -7.09
CA VAL A 21 -6.45 -6.40 -5.64
C VAL A 21 -6.44 -4.94 -5.19
N GLN A 22 -7.51 -4.54 -4.50
CA GLN A 22 -7.60 -3.22 -3.86
C GLN A 22 -6.36 -2.89 -3.04
N MET A 23 -5.83 -1.67 -3.24
CA MET A 23 -4.54 -1.27 -2.66
C MET A 23 -4.55 -1.22 -1.12
N THR A 24 -5.72 -1.00 -0.53
CA THR A 24 -5.95 -1.10 0.91
C THR A 24 -5.63 -2.48 1.48
N LYS A 25 -5.64 -3.54 0.65
CA LYS A 25 -5.27 -4.92 1.04
C LYS A 25 -3.78 -5.22 0.84
N TRP A 26 -2.99 -4.26 0.39
CA TRP A 26 -1.54 -4.45 0.26
C TRP A 26 -0.88 -4.29 1.62
N THR A 27 0.18 -5.06 1.87
CA THR A 27 0.99 -4.87 3.06
C THR A 27 1.87 -3.63 2.91
N SER A 28 2.32 -3.05 4.03
CA SER A 28 3.25 -1.91 3.97
C SER A 28 4.57 -2.26 3.26
N GLU A 29 5.04 -3.51 3.40
CA GLU A 29 6.22 -4.00 2.69
C GLU A 29 6.00 -4.04 1.18
N GLU A 30 4.83 -4.50 0.72
CA GLU A 30 4.44 -4.48 -0.69
C GLU A 30 4.41 -3.05 -1.23
N LEU A 31 3.78 -2.13 -0.50
CA LEU A 31 3.69 -0.73 -0.90
C LEU A 31 5.08 -0.09 -1.05
N HIS A 32 5.96 -0.23 -0.06
CA HIS A 32 7.29 0.39 -0.10
C HIS A 32 8.20 -0.23 -1.17
N TYR A 33 8.14 -1.54 -1.38
CA TYR A 33 8.90 -2.18 -2.45
C TYR A 33 8.45 -1.69 -3.83
N HIS A 34 7.15 -1.70 -4.08
CA HIS A 34 6.58 -1.29 -5.37
C HIS A 34 6.77 0.20 -5.62
N GLN A 35 6.63 1.03 -4.59
CA GLN A 35 6.99 2.45 -4.64
C GLN A 35 8.44 2.65 -5.08
N ARG A 36 9.39 1.92 -4.48
CA ARG A 36 10.82 2.03 -4.79
C ARG A 36 11.12 1.59 -6.22
N VAL A 37 10.68 0.39 -6.59
CA VAL A 37 10.90 -0.17 -7.93
C VAL A 37 10.29 0.73 -9.01
N MET A 38 9.07 1.25 -8.80
CA MET A 38 8.43 2.16 -9.76
C MET A 38 9.07 3.54 -9.80
N SER A 39 9.55 4.06 -8.67
CA SER A 39 10.28 5.34 -8.64
C SER A 39 11.58 5.23 -9.45
N ASP A 40 12.31 4.13 -9.28
CA ASP A 40 13.55 3.84 -10.03
C ASP A 40 13.26 3.70 -11.54
N LEU A 41 12.11 3.14 -11.91
CA LEU A 41 11.67 2.97 -13.29
C LEU A 41 10.86 4.16 -13.83
N SER A 42 10.68 5.24 -13.07
CA SER A 42 9.78 6.36 -13.42
C SER A 42 10.00 6.97 -14.81
N PRO A 43 11.22 7.08 -15.37
CA PRO A 43 11.43 7.58 -16.73
C PRO A 43 10.90 6.64 -17.83
N TRP A 44 10.67 5.38 -17.49
CA TRP A 44 10.25 4.31 -18.41
C TRP A 44 8.81 3.84 -18.15
N LEU A 45 8.14 4.38 -17.13
CA LEU A 45 6.74 4.08 -16.86
C LEU A 45 5.84 4.71 -17.92
N ASN A 46 4.84 3.95 -18.34
CA ASN A 46 3.73 4.47 -19.14
C ASN A 46 2.69 5.15 -18.22
N ALA A 47 1.65 5.73 -18.81
CA ALA A 47 0.59 6.43 -18.07
C ALA A 47 -0.07 5.57 -16.97
N GLN A 48 -0.22 4.27 -17.20
CA GLN A 48 -0.77 3.33 -16.21
C GLN A 48 0.19 3.12 -15.04
N GLY A 49 1.48 2.92 -15.33
CA GLY A 49 2.52 2.77 -14.31
C GLY A 49 2.68 4.04 -13.46
N THR A 50 2.64 5.21 -14.08
CA THR A 50 2.68 6.50 -13.38
C THR A 50 1.46 6.70 -12.48
N ALA A 51 0.26 6.36 -12.97
CA ALA A 51 -0.96 6.45 -12.16
C ALA A 51 -0.89 5.51 -10.94
N MET A 52 -0.43 4.28 -11.14
CA MET A 52 -0.28 3.30 -10.07
C MET A 52 0.76 3.73 -9.03
N LEU A 53 1.91 4.27 -9.46
CA LEU A 53 2.89 4.86 -8.54
C LEU A 53 2.28 5.98 -7.68
N GLY A 54 1.48 6.86 -8.29
CA GLY A 54 0.77 7.92 -7.55
C GLY A 54 -0.20 7.36 -6.52
N GLN A 55 -0.96 6.32 -6.88
CA GLN A 55 -1.85 5.64 -5.93
C GLN A 55 -1.05 4.99 -4.79
N VAL A 56 0.10 4.37 -5.06
CA VAL A 56 0.94 3.68 -4.06
C VAL A 56 1.48 4.70 -3.05
N ILE A 57 1.96 5.84 -3.52
CA ILE A 57 2.41 6.94 -2.67
C ILE A 57 1.27 7.43 -1.78
N HIS A 58 0.09 7.65 -2.36
CA HIS A 58 -1.07 8.12 -1.61
C HIS A 58 -1.48 7.14 -0.49
N GLU A 59 -1.46 5.84 -0.76
CA GLU A 59 -1.78 4.82 0.24
C GLU A 59 -0.74 4.76 1.37
N ILE A 60 0.55 4.92 1.05
CA ILE A 60 1.63 5.00 2.06
C ILE A 60 1.43 6.23 2.95
N GLU A 61 1.15 7.39 2.36
CA GLU A 61 0.92 8.64 3.09
C GLU A 61 -0.31 8.56 3.98
N HIS A 62 -1.42 7.98 3.48
CA HIS A 62 -2.64 7.76 4.24
C HIS A 62 -2.37 6.95 5.50
N ARG A 63 -1.69 5.81 5.37
CA ARG A 63 -1.33 4.94 6.50
C ARG A 63 -0.34 5.59 7.46
N GLY A 64 0.60 6.37 6.92
CA GLY A 64 1.52 7.17 7.72
C GLY A 64 0.76 8.17 8.60
N SER A 65 -0.18 8.91 8.00
CA SER A 65 -1.01 9.89 8.70
C SER A 65 -1.92 9.27 9.77
N GLU A 66 -2.52 8.10 9.48
CA GLU A 66 -3.30 7.34 10.48
C GLU A 66 -2.45 6.94 11.69
N ARG A 67 -1.19 6.54 11.48
CA ARG A 67 -0.27 6.17 12.56
C ARG A 67 0.11 7.37 13.44
N PHE A 68 0.23 8.57 12.87
CA PHE A 68 0.55 9.80 13.62
C PHE A 68 -0.65 10.41 14.36
N ARG A 69 -1.89 10.07 13.98
CA ARG A 69 -3.10 10.58 14.64
C ARG A 69 -3.46 9.81 15.94
N GLY A 70 -2.78 8.70 16.24
CA GLY A 70 -3.10 7.83 17.37
C GLY A 70 -2.38 8.12 18.70
N GLU A 71 -1.28 8.88 18.71
CA GLU A 71 -0.37 8.90 19.87
C GLU A 71 -0.33 10.25 20.64
N ASP A 72 -1.00 11.32 20.18
CA ASP A 72 -0.79 12.67 20.78
C ASP A 72 -2.05 13.55 20.85
N ALA A 73 -3.23 12.96 21.01
CA ALA A 73 -4.40 13.75 21.44
C ALA A 73 -4.42 13.80 22.98
N PRO A 74 -3.98 14.90 23.64
CA PRO A 74 -4.19 15.04 25.06
C PRO A 74 -5.69 15.01 25.32
N ALA A 75 -6.12 14.05 26.14
CA ALA A 75 -7.47 13.97 26.65
C ALA A 75 -7.84 15.34 27.23
N THR A 76 -8.79 16.02 26.60
CA THR A 76 -9.48 17.17 27.17
C THR A 76 -10.07 16.72 28.50
N ASN A 77 -9.46 17.13 29.61
CA ASN A 77 -10.08 17.00 30.92
C ASN A 77 -10.80 18.32 31.24
N THR A 78 -12.11 18.17 31.39
CA THR A 78 -13.17 19.04 31.93
C THR A 78 -12.71 20.21 32.80
#